data_AF-A0AA41VLB3-F1
#
_entry.id   AF-A0AA41VLB3-F1
#
_cell.length_a   1.000
_cell.length_b   1.000
_cell.length_c   1.000
_cell.angle_alpha   90.00
_cell.angle_beta   90.00
_cell.angle_gamma   90.00
#
_symmetry.space_group_name_H-M   'P 1'
#
loop_
_entity.id
_entity.type
_entity.pdbx_description
1 polymer ?
#
loop_
_entity_poly.entity_id
_entity_poly.type
_entity_poly.pdbx_seq_one_letter_code
_entity_poly.pdbx_strand_id
1 'polypeptide(L)'
;MDLSPVSNKRRKDFFPHGNDDDGNNPPAERVQVMEIHPVEPTWLNGFNGTARNNAYGPVAAKTIYEDEEGYLIVVSLPFTDLQKVKVSWRNTLTCGIVKISCVSTARMPFIKRNDRTFKLADPSPEHCPPGEFVREIQLATRIPEDAKLEAYFDESGTVLEIMVPKHRVGPEEHEVRVCLRPHLGTNDLLLT
;
A
#
# COMPACT_ATOMS: atom_id res chain seq x y z
N MET A 1 37.06 16.61 -46.19
CA MET A 1 38.07 17.66 -45.97
C MET A 1 37.75 18.28 -44.62
N ASP A 2 38.69 18.19 -43.70
CA ASP A 2 38.66 18.75 -42.35
C ASP A 2 38.39 20.26 -42.32
N LEU A 3 37.90 20.75 -41.18
CA LEU A 3 38.66 21.62 -40.26
C LEU A 3 37.71 22.39 -39.32
N SER A 4 37.85 22.15 -38.02
CA SER A 4 37.42 23.07 -36.97
C SER A 4 38.46 24.19 -36.78
N PRO A 5 38.04 25.37 -36.27
CA PRO A 5 38.87 26.07 -35.30
C PRO A 5 38.10 26.73 -34.13
N VAL A 6 38.50 26.32 -32.92
CA VAL A 6 38.94 27.07 -31.72
C VAL A 6 38.55 28.57 -31.54
N SER A 7 37.83 28.81 -30.42
CA SER A 7 37.92 29.89 -29.40
C SER A 7 37.70 31.37 -29.74
N ASN A 8 36.87 32.06 -28.93
CA ASN A 8 37.29 33.26 -28.16
C ASN A 8 36.27 33.77 -27.11
N LYS A 9 36.76 33.81 -25.86
CA LYS A 9 36.58 34.79 -24.76
C LYS A 9 35.33 35.72 -24.72
N ARG A 10 34.66 35.73 -23.56
CA ARG A 10 34.33 37.00 -22.86
C ARG A 10 34.38 36.85 -21.34
N ARG A 11 34.97 37.88 -20.75
CA ARG A 11 35.51 38.09 -19.39
C ARG A 11 34.53 38.93 -18.58
N LYS A 12 34.38 38.69 -17.26
CA LYS A 12 34.45 39.77 -16.26
C LYS A 12 34.66 39.23 -14.83
N ASP A 13 35.72 39.75 -14.24
CA ASP A 13 36.29 39.53 -12.91
C ASP A 13 35.39 40.08 -11.78
N PHE A 14 35.63 39.67 -10.52
CA PHE A 14 35.98 40.53 -9.36
C PHE A 14 35.88 39.74 -8.03
N PHE A 15 37.02 39.49 -7.39
CA PHE A 15 37.18 39.38 -5.92
C PHE A 15 37.92 40.65 -5.43
N PRO A 16 37.84 41.08 -4.14
CA PRO A 16 38.80 40.54 -3.15
C PRO A 16 38.36 40.53 -1.65
N HIS A 17 39.10 39.72 -0.87
CA HIS A 17 39.45 39.78 0.58
C HIS A 17 38.31 39.59 1.62
N GLY A 18 38.45 38.88 2.74
CA GLY A 18 39.59 38.38 3.50
C GLY A 18 39.44 38.82 4.96
N ASN A 19 39.04 37.93 5.88
CA ASN A 19 39.23 38.10 7.33
C ASN A 19 39.05 36.75 8.06
N ASP A 20 40.11 36.30 8.75
CA ASP A 20 40.10 35.19 9.72
C ASP A 20 39.53 35.69 11.06
N ASP A 21 38.68 34.91 11.72
CA ASP A 21 38.71 34.75 13.18
C ASP A 21 38.04 33.44 13.63
N ASP A 22 38.56 32.93 14.73
CA ASP A 22 38.48 31.59 15.31
C ASP A 22 37.11 31.24 15.93
N GLY A 23 36.70 29.97 15.85
CA GLY A 23 35.35 29.55 16.24
C GLY A 23 35.14 28.05 16.30
N ASN A 24 35.79 27.42 17.28
CA ASN A 24 35.69 26.03 17.72
C ASN A 24 34.26 25.43 17.70
N ASN A 25 34.03 24.33 16.94
CA ASN A 25 32.96 23.34 17.15
C ASN A 25 33.25 22.01 16.39
N PRO A 26 32.83 20.84 16.90
CA PRO A 26 33.37 19.52 16.51
C PRO A 26 32.78 18.97 15.20
N PRO A 27 33.40 17.94 14.57
CA PRO A 27 32.90 17.38 13.32
C PRO A 27 31.67 16.51 13.62
N ALA A 28 30.48 17.07 13.44
CA ALA A 28 29.29 16.26 13.30
C ALA A 28 29.36 15.56 11.94
N GLU A 29 29.58 14.26 12.00
CA GLU A 29 29.45 13.28 10.93
C GLU A 29 28.11 13.48 10.21
N ARG A 30 28.10 14.33 9.19
CA ARG A 30 26.99 14.47 8.27
C ARG A 30 27.00 13.24 7.39
N VAL A 31 26.40 12.16 7.90
CA VAL A 31 25.77 11.15 7.06
C VAL A 31 24.84 11.91 6.13
N GLN A 32 25.25 12.07 4.88
CA GLN A 32 24.38 12.54 3.83
C GLN A 32 23.31 11.46 3.67
N VAL A 33 22.21 11.60 4.40
CA VAL A 33 20.96 10.93 4.09
C VAL A 33 20.56 11.49 2.74
N MET A 34 21.01 10.81 1.69
CA MET A 34 20.66 11.13 0.31
C MET A 34 19.14 11.06 0.26
N GLU A 35 18.49 12.20 0.05
CA GLU A 35 17.05 12.29 -0.10
C GLU A 35 16.70 11.57 -1.39
N ILE A 36 16.33 10.28 -1.28
CA ILE A 36 15.98 9.43 -2.41
C ILE A 36 14.60 9.89 -2.88
N HIS A 37 14.55 10.76 -3.86
CA HIS A 37 13.29 11.13 -4.51
C HIS A 37 12.81 9.93 -5.32
N PRO A 38 11.65 9.32 -4.99
CA PRO A 38 11.10 8.24 -5.79
C PRO A 38 10.69 8.80 -7.15
N VAL A 39 11.12 8.15 -8.24
CA VAL A 39 10.64 8.45 -9.59
C VAL A 39 9.13 8.15 -9.66
N GLU A 40 8.31 9.07 -10.14
CA GLU A 40 6.86 8.82 -10.21
C GLU A 40 6.53 7.88 -11.39
N PRO A 41 5.79 6.78 -11.19
CA PRO A 41 5.46 5.86 -12.29
C PRO A 41 4.42 6.43 -13.27
N THR A 42 4.67 6.24 -14.56
CA THR A 42 3.88 6.80 -15.67
C THR A 42 2.43 6.31 -15.75
N TRP A 43 2.12 5.11 -15.23
CA TRP A 43 0.75 4.58 -15.18
C TRP A 43 -0.19 5.34 -14.23
N LEU A 44 0.34 6.16 -13.31
CA LEU A 44 -0.48 7.07 -12.48
C LEU A 44 -1.28 8.06 -13.34
N ASN A 45 -0.79 8.38 -14.54
CA ASN A 45 -1.39 9.37 -15.44
C ASN A 45 -2.27 8.76 -16.55
N GLY A 46 -2.26 7.43 -16.73
CA GLY A 46 -2.88 6.75 -17.88
C GLY A 46 -4.35 6.35 -17.73
N PHE A 47 -4.90 6.31 -16.50
CA PHE A 47 -6.30 5.94 -16.24
C PHE A 47 -7.15 7.17 -15.92
N ASN A 48 -7.81 7.73 -16.93
CA ASN A 48 -8.68 8.90 -16.79
C ASN A 48 -10.13 8.53 -16.39
N GLY A 49 -10.28 7.74 -15.32
CA GLY A 49 -11.59 7.34 -14.77
C GLY A 49 -11.52 7.22 -13.24
N THR A 50 -12.21 8.13 -12.55
CA THR A 50 -12.67 8.20 -11.14
C THR A 50 -12.01 7.36 -10.01
N ALA A 51 -10.76 6.92 -10.13
CA ALA A 51 -10.07 6.16 -9.08
C ALA A 51 -8.64 6.68 -8.82
N ARG A 52 -8.43 8.00 -8.95
CA ARG A 52 -7.13 8.65 -8.70
C ARG A 52 -6.65 8.54 -7.24
N ASN A 53 -7.55 8.26 -6.29
CA ASN A 53 -7.22 8.40 -4.86
C ASN A 53 -6.85 7.10 -4.13
N ASN A 54 -7.01 5.92 -4.73
CA ASN A 54 -6.87 4.64 -4.00
C ASN A 54 -6.04 3.54 -4.70
N ALA A 55 -5.35 3.86 -5.81
CA ALA A 55 -4.66 2.83 -6.59
C ALA A 55 -3.23 3.24 -6.95
N TYR A 56 -2.29 2.74 -6.17
CA TYR A 56 -0.93 2.53 -6.65
C TYR A 56 -0.94 1.39 -7.71
N GLY A 57 -1.44 1.67 -8.92
CA GLY A 57 -1.10 0.94 -10.15
C GLY A 57 -1.50 -0.53 -10.25
N PRO A 58 -1.03 -1.25 -11.28
CA PRO A 58 -1.26 -2.69 -11.47
C PRO A 58 -0.52 -3.57 -10.44
N VAL A 59 -0.18 -3.01 -9.29
CA VAL A 59 0.46 -3.70 -8.16
C VAL A 59 -0.66 -4.38 -7.38
N ALA A 60 -0.49 -5.66 -7.05
CA ALA A 60 -1.58 -6.48 -6.52
C ALA A 60 -2.74 -6.65 -7.51
N ALA A 61 -2.43 -6.95 -8.78
CA ALA A 61 -3.42 -7.41 -9.74
C ALA A 61 -4.18 -8.59 -9.13
N LYS A 62 -5.52 -8.54 -9.20
CA LYS A 62 -6.37 -9.52 -8.54
C LYS A 62 -7.38 -10.13 -9.49
N THR A 63 -7.73 -11.38 -9.20
CA THR A 63 -8.90 -12.07 -9.73
C THR A 63 -9.73 -12.56 -8.57
N ILE A 64 -11.05 -12.54 -8.69
CA ILE A 64 -11.98 -13.05 -7.68
C ILE A 64 -12.80 -14.15 -8.35
N TYR A 65 -12.76 -15.35 -7.78
CA TYR A 65 -13.65 -16.45 -8.09
C TYR A 65 -14.68 -16.58 -6.98
N GLU A 66 -15.86 -17.11 -7.30
CA GLU A 66 -16.95 -17.30 -6.35
C GLU A 66 -17.57 -18.67 -6.57
N ASP A 67 -17.86 -19.37 -5.47
CA ASP A 67 -18.64 -20.61 -5.43
C ASP A 67 -19.73 -20.50 -4.37
N GLU A 68 -20.42 -21.60 -4.03
CA GLU A 68 -21.49 -21.59 -3.03
C GLU A 68 -21.01 -21.31 -1.60
N GLU A 69 -19.75 -21.62 -1.27
CA GLU A 69 -19.19 -21.49 0.08
C GLU A 69 -18.55 -20.11 0.32
N GLY A 70 -18.05 -19.46 -0.73
CA GLY A 70 -17.32 -18.22 -0.57
C GLY A 70 -16.69 -17.65 -1.84
N TYR A 71 -15.62 -16.90 -1.61
CA TYR A 71 -14.78 -16.31 -2.64
C TYR A 71 -13.35 -16.82 -2.52
N LEU A 72 -12.70 -17.02 -3.67
CA LEU A 72 -11.25 -17.15 -3.77
C LEU A 72 -10.69 -15.90 -4.45
N ILE A 73 -9.91 -15.12 -3.70
CA ILE A 73 -9.21 -13.94 -4.22
C ILE A 73 -7.77 -14.35 -4.51
N VAL A 74 -7.35 -14.25 -5.77
CA VAL A 74 -5.97 -14.51 -6.20
C VAL A 74 -5.30 -13.18 -6.51
N VAL A 75 -4.18 -12.88 -5.87
CA VAL A 75 -3.49 -11.58 -5.97
C VAL A 75 -2.02 -11.76 -6.30
N SER A 76 -1.54 -11.13 -7.38
CA SER A 76 -0.12 -11.14 -7.76
C SER A 76 0.67 -10.08 -6.98
N LEU A 77 1.62 -10.51 -6.15
CA LEU A 77 2.46 -9.68 -5.28
C LEU A 77 3.97 -9.85 -5.56
N PRO A 78 4.45 -9.60 -6.80
CA PRO A 78 5.88 -9.73 -7.10
C PRO A 78 6.70 -8.70 -6.30
N PHE A 79 7.94 -9.06 -5.96
CA PHE A 79 8.89 -8.21 -5.25
C PHE A 79 8.37 -7.68 -3.89
N THR A 80 7.60 -8.47 -3.17
CA THR A 80 7.05 -8.10 -1.85
C THR A 80 7.87 -8.73 -0.72
N ASP A 81 8.05 -8.00 0.38
CA ASP A 81 8.55 -8.57 1.63
C ASP A 81 7.46 -9.45 2.26
N LEU A 82 7.57 -10.77 2.05
CA LEU A 82 6.57 -11.76 2.46
C LEU A 82 6.28 -11.73 3.96
N GLN A 83 7.28 -11.41 4.78
CA GLN A 83 7.13 -11.34 6.24
C GLN A 83 6.27 -10.16 6.70
N LYS A 84 6.08 -9.17 5.83
CA LYS A 84 5.31 -7.96 6.14
C LYS A 84 3.95 -7.92 5.46
N VAL A 85 3.55 -8.99 4.78
CA VAL A 85 2.21 -9.08 4.21
C VAL A 85 1.21 -9.36 5.32
N LYS A 86 0.15 -8.57 5.34
CA LYS A 86 -0.97 -8.69 6.27
C LYS A 86 -2.27 -8.64 5.49
N VAL A 87 -3.14 -9.60 5.78
CA VAL A 87 -4.52 -9.60 5.32
C VAL A 87 -5.41 -9.27 6.51
N SER A 88 -6.25 -8.26 6.36
CA SER A 88 -7.32 -7.97 7.29
C SER A 88 -8.62 -7.78 6.53
N TRP A 89 -9.75 -7.79 7.23
CA TRP A 89 -11.03 -7.58 6.61
C TRP A 89 -11.95 -6.78 7.52
N ARG A 90 -12.98 -6.20 6.92
CA ARG A 90 -14.05 -5.49 7.60
C ARG A 90 -15.30 -5.54 6.75
N ASN A 91 -16.46 -5.41 7.38
CA ASN A 91 -17.72 -5.22 6.66
C ASN A 91 -18.11 -3.74 6.58
N THR A 92 -18.85 -3.40 5.53
CA THR A 92 -19.79 -2.28 5.51
C THR A 92 -21.20 -2.80 5.82
N LEU A 93 -22.21 -1.97 5.62
CA LEU A 93 -23.61 -2.39 5.76
C LEU A 93 -23.99 -3.52 4.79
N THR A 94 -23.37 -3.58 3.61
CA THR A 94 -23.80 -4.50 2.54
C THR A 94 -22.69 -5.37 1.95
N CYS A 95 -21.42 -4.99 2.11
CA CYS A 95 -20.30 -5.70 1.51
C CYS A 95 -19.15 -5.94 2.49
N GLY A 96 -18.44 -7.04 2.28
CA GLY A 96 -17.13 -7.30 2.86
C GLY A 96 -16.03 -6.57 2.11
N ILE A 97 -15.00 -6.15 2.83
CA ILE A 97 -13.80 -5.53 2.28
C ILE A 97 -12.59 -6.27 2.83
N VAL A 98 -11.82 -6.88 1.94
CA VAL A 98 -10.52 -7.49 2.25
C VAL A 98 -9.44 -6.45 1.98
N LYS A 99 -8.58 -6.22 2.96
CA LYS A 99 -7.46 -5.29 2.92
C LYS A 99 -6.15 -6.05 2.99
N ILE A 100 -5.28 -5.81 2.00
CA ILE A 100 -3.93 -6.35 1.94
C ILE A 100 -2.97 -5.19 2.22
N SER A 101 -2.11 -5.33 3.21
CA SER A 101 -1.03 -4.39 3.50
C SER A 101 0.30 -5.11 3.34
N CYS A 102 1.26 -4.52 2.63
CA CYS A 102 2.57 -5.13 2.40
C CYS A 102 3.66 -4.07 2.17
N VAL A 103 4.90 -4.52 1.97
CA VAL A 103 6.04 -3.66 1.62
C VAL A 103 6.63 -4.12 0.30
N SER A 104 6.59 -3.23 -0.70
CA SER A 104 7.28 -3.40 -1.98
C SER A 104 8.78 -3.24 -1.79
N THR A 105 9.53 -4.20 -2.32
CA THR A 105 10.99 -4.21 -2.42
C THR A 105 11.47 -3.99 -3.86
N ALA A 106 10.55 -3.71 -4.78
CA ALA A 106 10.87 -3.37 -6.15
C ALA A 106 11.57 -2.00 -6.25
N ARG A 107 12.24 -1.77 -7.39
CA ARG A 107 12.83 -0.47 -7.74
C ARG A 107 13.84 0.09 -6.73
N MET A 108 14.46 -0.79 -5.94
CA MET A 108 15.60 -0.40 -5.11
C MET A 108 16.68 0.20 -6.01
N PRO A 109 17.27 1.37 -5.67
CA PRO A 109 18.25 2.04 -6.53
C PRO A 109 19.47 1.17 -6.85
N PHE A 110 19.81 0.26 -5.93
CA PHE A 110 20.85 -0.74 -6.10
C PHE A 110 20.39 -2.11 -5.61
N ILE A 111 20.77 -3.17 -6.33
CA ILE A 111 20.58 -4.56 -5.91
C ILE A 111 21.90 -5.32 -5.97
N LYS A 112 22.13 -6.26 -5.04
CA LYS A 112 23.30 -7.15 -5.05
C LYS A 112 22.90 -8.56 -5.46
N ARG A 113 23.54 -9.13 -6.49
CA ARG A 113 23.36 -10.52 -6.96
C ARG A 113 24.71 -11.09 -7.40
N ASN A 114 25.05 -12.29 -6.94
CA ASN A 114 26.29 -12.99 -7.29
C ASN A 114 27.53 -12.10 -7.13
N ASP A 115 27.67 -11.44 -5.97
CA ASP A 115 28.71 -10.47 -5.63
C ASP A 115 28.86 -9.24 -6.53
N ARG A 116 27.89 -9.01 -7.42
CA ARG A 116 27.81 -7.81 -8.24
C ARG A 116 26.72 -6.88 -7.73
N THR A 117 26.98 -5.58 -7.80
CA THR A 117 25.99 -4.53 -7.53
C THR A 117 25.48 -3.96 -8.85
N PHE A 118 24.17 -3.93 -9.00
CA PHE A 118 23.48 -3.37 -10.16
C PHE A 118 22.77 -2.10 -9.75
N LYS A 119 22.93 -1.03 -10.53
CA LYS A 119 22.20 0.23 -10.36
C LYS A 119 20.95 0.21 -11.24
N LEU A 120 19.81 0.68 -10.72
CA LEU A 120 18.61 0.88 -11.52
C LEU A 120 18.91 1.88 -12.65
N ALA A 121 18.83 1.42 -13.89
CA ALA A 121 19.15 2.20 -15.09
C ALA A 121 17.90 2.67 -15.84
N ASP A 122 16.77 2.00 -15.64
CA ASP A 122 15.50 2.35 -16.26
C ASP A 122 14.96 3.67 -15.66
N PRO A 123 14.76 4.73 -16.48
CA PRO A 123 14.22 6.00 -16.01
C PRO A 123 12.71 5.95 -15.72
N SER A 124 12.00 4.91 -16.16
CA SER A 124 10.54 4.77 -16.01
C SER A 124 10.12 3.33 -15.67
N PRO A 125 10.57 2.78 -14.54
CA PRO A 125 10.27 1.39 -14.17
C PRO A 125 8.78 1.17 -13.88
N GLU A 126 8.26 0.04 -14.38
CA GLU A 126 6.84 -0.29 -14.32
C GLU A 126 6.37 -0.77 -12.94
N HIS A 127 7.27 -1.41 -12.18
CA HIS A 127 6.93 -1.95 -10.85
C HIS A 127 6.57 -0.85 -9.85
N CYS A 128 5.91 -1.26 -8.76
CA CYS A 128 5.60 -0.39 -7.62
C CYS A 128 6.88 0.27 -7.08
N PRO A 129 6.86 1.56 -6.71
CA PRO A 129 7.92 2.13 -5.88
C PRO A 129 8.18 1.27 -4.63
N PRO A 130 9.39 1.32 -4.06
CA PRO A 130 9.67 0.68 -2.78
C PRO A 130 8.86 1.36 -1.66
N GLY A 131 8.45 0.59 -0.65
CA GLY A 131 7.74 1.11 0.52
C GLY A 131 6.41 0.42 0.80
N GLU A 132 5.66 0.98 1.73
CA GLU A 132 4.37 0.42 2.16
C GLU A 132 3.31 0.57 1.07
N PHE A 133 2.54 -0.50 0.89
CA PHE A 133 1.46 -0.58 -0.06
C PHE A 133 0.22 -1.16 0.59
N VAL A 134 -0.94 -0.61 0.25
CA VAL A 134 -2.25 -1.06 0.75
C VAL A 134 -3.20 -1.22 -0.42
N ARG A 135 -3.89 -2.36 -0.46
CA ARG A 135 -4.98 -2.64 -1.41
C ARG A 135 -6.24 -3.03 -0.67
N GLU A 136 -7.35 -2.38 -1.01
CA GLU A 136 -8.69 -2.82 -0.58
C GLU A 136 -9.43 -3.50 -1.76
N ILE A 137 -10.16 -4.55 -1.42
CA ILE A 137 -10.90 -5.41 -2.35
C ILE A 137 -12.31 -5.55 -1.80
N GLN A 138 -13.29 -4.98 -2.49
CA GLN A 138 -14.71 -5.11 -2.14
C GLN A 138 -15.25 -6.43 -2.69
N LEU A 139 -16.02 -7.15 -1.87
CA LEU A 139 -16.77 -8.34 -2.23
C LEU A 139 -18.24 -8.00 -2.48
N ALA A 140 -18.98 -8.86 -3.17
CA ALA A 140 -20.39 -8.60 -3.48
C ALA A 140 -21.30 -8.74 -2.23
N THR A 141 -20.88 -9.53 -1.24
CA THR A 141 -21.64 -9.81 -0.02
C THR A 141 -20.81 -9.54 1.24
N ARG A 142 -21.47 -9.47 2.40
CA ARG A 142 -20.82 -9.38 3.70
C ARG A 142 -20.11 -10.69 4.05
N ILE A 143 -18.97 -10.55 4.71
CA ILE A 143 -18.24 -11.67 5.33
C ILE A 143 -18.96 -12.01 6.66
N PRO A 144 -19.23 -13.28 7.00
CA PRO A 144 -19.75 -13.65 8.32
C PRO A 144 -18.90 -13.09 9.47
N GLU A 145 -19.53 -12.63 10.56
CA GLU A 145 -18.81 -11.95 11.66
C GLU A 145 -17.81 -12.87 12.38
N ASP A 146 -18.09 -14.17 12.39
CA ASP A 146 -17.25 -15.23 12.93
C ASP A 146 -16.38 -15.93 11.87
N ALA A 147 -16.35 -15.40 10.64
CA ALA A 147 -15.59 -15.99 9.54
C ALA A 147 -14.09 -16.02 9.84
N LYS A 148 -13.48 -17.14 9.50
CA LYS A 148 -12.03 -17.31 9.48
C LYS A 148 -11.58 -17.28 8.02
N LEU A 149 -10.90 -16.21 7.63
CA LEU A 149 -10.26 -16.14 6.33
C LEU A 149 -8.95 -16.94 6.39
N GLU A 150 -8.67 -17.63 5.30
CA GLU A 150 -7.41 -18.31 5.10
C GLU A 150 -6.64 -17.59 3.99
N ALA A 151 -5.34 -17.40 4.17
CA ALA A 151 -4.50 -16.70 3.21
C ALA A 151 -3.16 -17.40 3.08
N TYR A 152 -2.79 -17.76 1.86
CA TYR A 152 -1.61 -18.55 1.56
C TYR A 152 -0.86 -17.97 0.38
N PHE A 153 0.47 -18.02 0.46
CA PHE A 153 1.30 -17.81 -0.71
C PHE A 153 1.41 -19.12 -1.50
N ASP A 154 1.49 -19.00 -2.82
CA ASP A 154 1.90 -20.10 -3.67
C ASP A 154 3.36 -20.51 -3.40
N GLU A 155 3.78 -21.63 -3.98
CA GLU A 155 5.14 -22.15 -3.80
C GLU A 155 6.24 -21.14 -4.19
N SER A 156 5.94 -20.26 -5.16
CA SER A 156 6.88 -19.23 -5.61
C SER A 156 6.93 -18.00 -4.70
N GLY A 157 5.97 -17.82 -3.80
CA GLY A 157 5.84 -16.63 -2.96
C GLY A 157 5.45 -15.37 -3.73
N THR A 158 4.89 -15.49 -4.93
CA THR A 158 4.54 -14.33 -5.78
C THR A 158 3.04 -14.16 -5.95
N VAL A 159 2.25 -15.17 -5.59
CA VAL A 159 0.79 -15.14 -5.63
C VAL A 159 0.26 -15.37 -4.22
N LEU A 160 -0.63 -14.48 -3.78
CA LEU A 160 -1.38 -14.59 -2.53
C LEU A 160 -2.80 -15.04 -2.87
N GLU A 161 -3.20 -16.18 -2.34
CA GLU A 161 -4.55 -16.71 -2.40
C GLU A 161 -5.25 -16.43 -1.07
N ILE A 162 -6.47 -15.91 -1.11
CA ILE A 162 -7.28 -15.61 0.07
C ILE A 162 -8.65 -16.25 -0.11
N MET A 163 -8.97 -17.21 0.76
CA MET A 163 -10.28 -17.85 0.84
C MET A 163 -11.15 -17.09 1.83
N VAL A 164 -12.33 -16.66 1.38
CA VAL A 164 -13.24 -15.82 2.15
C VAL A 164 -14.62 -16.48 2.21
N PRO A 165 -15.05 -16.96 3.39
CA PRO A 165 -16.41 -17.49 3.55
C PRO A 165 -17.47 -16.44 3.24
N LYS A 166 -18.58 -16.84 2.63
CA LYS A 166 -19.76 -15.99 2.42
C LYS A 166 -20.97 -16.54 3.16
N HIS A 167 -21.92 -15.68 3.50
CA HIS A 167 -23.22 -16.15 4.00
C HIS A 167 -23.89 -16.99 2.90
N ARG A 168 -24.44 -18.15 3.28
CA ARG A 168 -25.22 -18.96 2.35
C ARG A 168 -26.38 -18.13 1.81
N VAL A 169 -26.65 -18.29 0.51
CA VAL A 169 -27.81 -17.64 -0.11
C VAL A 169 -29.08 -18.33 0.42
N GLY A 170 -29.77 -17.66 1.35
CA GLY A 170 -31.02 -18.13 1.95
C GLY A 170 -31.52 -17.16 3.02
N PRO A 171 -32.82 -17.16 3.34
CA PRO A 171 -33.35 -16.33 4.41
C PRO A 171 -32.78 -16.80 5.76
N GLU A 172 -32.06 -15.92 6.43
CA GLU A 172 -31.60 -16.12 7.81
C GLU A 172 -32.68 -15.57 8.75
N GLU A 173 -33.38 -16.46 9.45
CA GLU A 173 -34.37 -16.08 10.46
C GLU A 173 -33.71 -16.03 11.85
N HIS A 174 -33.81 -14.87 12.50
CA HIS A 174 -33.36 -14.72 13.88
C HIS A 174 -34.56 -14.46 14.79
N GLU A 175 -34.75 -15.34 15.78
CA GLU A 175 -35.74 -15.13 16.83
C GLU A 175 -35.26 -14.04 17.80
N VAL A 176 -36.09 -13.01 18.02
CA VAL A 176 -35.80 -11.94 18.99
C VAL A 176 -36.69 -12.12 20.19
N ARG A 177 -36.08 -12.18 21.39
CA ARG A 177 -36.82 -12.20 22.65
C ARG A 177 -37.57 -10.88 22.83
N VAL A 178 -38.90 -10.95 22.84
CA VAL A 178 -39.76 -9.80 23.14
C VAL A 178 -39.90 -9.66 24.66
N CYS A 179 -39.44 -8.54 25.22
CA CYS A 179 -39.65 -8.19 26.61
C CYS A 179 -40.72 -7.09 26.74
N LEU A 180 -41.67 -7.28 27.66
CA LEU A 180 -42.58 -6.19 28.05
C LEU A 180 -41.78 -5.10 28.75
N ARG A 181 -41.92 -3.87 28.28
CA ARG A 181 -41.30 -2.70 28.92
C ARG A 181 -41.89 -2.59 30.33
N PRO A 182 -41.09 -2.59 31.42
CA PRO A 182 -41.64 -2.48 32.76
C PRO A 182 -42.40 -1.16 32.85
N HIS A 183 -43.70 -1.26 33.11
CA HIS A 183 -44.47 -0.10 33.51
C HIS A 183 -43.91 0.32 34.86
N LEU A 184 -43.27 1.49 34.93
CA LEU A 184 -43.05 2.18 36.19
C LEU A 184 -44.44 2.44 36.77
N GLY A 185 -44.92 1.47 37.53
CA GLY A 185 -46.13 1.61 38.34
C GLY A 185 -45.92 2.82 39.20
N THR A 186 -46.77 3.81 38.98
CA THR A 186 -46.98 4.96 39.84
C THR A 186 -47.03 4.44 41.28
N ASN A 187 -45.94 4.64 42.04
CA ASN A 187 -45.96 4.33 43.45
C ASN A 187 -47.02 5.22 44.08
N ASP A 188 -47.99 4.56 44.69
CA ASP A 188 -49.12 5.15 45.36
C ASP A 188 -48.66 6.24 46.33
N LEU A 189 -49.37 7.35 46.19
CA LEU A 189 -49.45 8.45 47.10
C LEU A 189 -49.98 7.93 48.46
N LEU A 190 -49.10 7.61 49.40
CA LEU A 190 -49.46 7.49 50.82
C LEU A 190 -48.40 8.21 51.67
N LEU A 191 -48.49 9.54 51.64
CA LEU A 191 -48.13 10.38 52.77
C LEU A 191 -49.35 10.42 53.70
N THR A 192 -49.36 9.63 54.75
CA THR A 192 -50.08 9.95 56.01
C THR A 192 -49.42 9.25 57.17
#